data_AF-A0A376KTV3-F1
#
_entry.id   AF-A0A376KTV3-F1
#
_cell.length_a   1.000
_cell.length_b   1.000
_cell.length_c   1.000
_cell.angle_alpha   90.00
_cell.angle_beta   90.00
_cell.angle_gamma   90.00
#
_symmetry.space_group_name_H-M   'P 1'
#
loop_
_entity.id
_entity.type
_entity.pdbx_description
1 polymer ?
#
loop_
_entity_poly.entity_id
_entity_poly.type
_entity_poly.pdbx_seq_one_letter_code
_entity_poly.pdbx_strand_id
1 'polypeptide(L)'
;MSVRVADEVFILPLNAVMESLQPREADLHPLAGGERVLEVRGEYLPIVELWKVFNVAGAKTEATQGIVVILQSGGRRYALLVDQLIGSTPGCG
;
A
#
# COMPACT_ATOMS: atom_id res chain seq x y z
N MET A 1 7.23 -5.65 9.18
CA MET A 1 7.77 -5.40 7.82
C MET A 1 8.00 -3.91 7.68
N SER A 2 9.13 -3.50 7.12
CA SER A 2 9.43 -2.08 6.89
C SER A 2 9.00 -1.66 5.49
N VAL A 3 8.44 -0.46 5.36
CA VAL A 3 7.99 0.11 4.08
C VAL A 3 8.50 1.54 3.96
N ARG A 4 8.70 2.00 2.72
CA ARG A 4 9.17 3.34 2.41
C ARG A 4 8.06 4.17 1.77
N VAL A 5 8.00 5.45 2.13
CA VAL A 5 7.22 6.49 1.46
C VAL A 5 8.10 7.74 1.37
N ALA A 6 8.48 8.13 0.17
CA ALA A 6 9.53 9.11 -0.06
C ALA A 6 10.79 8.78 0.78
N ASP A 7 11.25 9.74 1.58
CA ASP A 7 12.42 9.57 2.46
C ASP A 7 12.08 8.92 3.81
N GLU A 8 10.79 8.71 4.11
CA GLU A 8 10.30 8.18 5.37
C GLU A 8 10.20 6.65 5.37
N VAL A 9 10.47 6.05 6.53
CA VAL A 9 10.36 4.60 6.75
C VAL A 9 9.36 4.30 7.85
N PHE A 10 8.38 3.45 7.55
CA PHE A 10 7.34 3.03 8.48
C PHE A 10 7.44 1.53 8.77
N ILE A 11 6.99 1.13 9.96
CA ILE A 11 6.92 -0.27 10.37
C ILE A 11 5.47 -0.75 10.36
N LEU A 12 5.19 -1.78 9.57
CA LEU A 12 3.90 -2.46 9.55
C LEU A 12 3.95 -3.72 10.42
N PRO A 13 2.91 -3.98 11.24
CA PRO A 13 2.80 -5.19 12.03
C PRO A 13 2.63 -6.41 11.11
N LEU A 14 3.58 -7.36 11.17
CA LEU A 14 3.66 -8.46 10.20
C LEU A 14 2.42 -9.37 10.24
N ASN A 15 1.81 -9.55 11.41
CA ASN A 15 0.59 -10.34 11.59
C ASN A 15 -0.65 -9.75 10.89
N ALA A 16 -0.61 -8.47 10.52
CA ALA A 16 -1.69 -7.83 9.76
C ALA A 16 -1.45 -7.91 8.25
N VAL A 17 -0.23 -8.20 7.80
CA VAL A 17 0.13 -8.22 6.37
C VAL A 17 -0.29 -9.54 5.76
N MET A 18 -1.13 -9.48 4.72
CA MET A 18 -1.57 -10.67 3.97
C MET A 18 -0.69 -10.93 2.76
N GLU A 19 -0.61 -9.94 1.87
CA GLU A 19 0.21 -9.98 0.67
C GLU A 19 0.56 -8.56 0.23
N SER A 20 1.46 -8.45 -0.75
CA SER A 20 1.80 -7.19 -1.39
C SER A 20 1.81 -7.38 -2.89
N LEU A 21 1.32 -6.39 -3.63
CA LEU A 21 1.30 -6.41 -5.09
C LEU A 21 1.49 -5.00 -5.64
N GLN A 22 1.95 -4.91 -6.88
CA GLN A 22 1.90 -3.67 -7.63
C GLN A 22 0.54 -3.57 -8.34
N PRO A 23 -0.27 -2.54 -8.06
CA PRO A 23 -1.55 -2.35 -8.73
C PRO A 23 -1.40 -2.18 -10.24
N ARG A 24 -2.35 -2.70 -11.00
CA ARG A 24 -2.52 -2.39 -12.43
C ARG A 24 -3.69 -1.42 -12.58
N GLU A 25 -3.63 -0.58 -13.61
CA GLU A 25 -4.69 0.40 -13.87
C GLU A 25 -6.07 -0.25 -14.00
N ALA A 26 -6.13 -1.43 -14.62
CA ALA A 26 -7.38 -2.19 -14.79
C ALA A 26 -8.02 -2.68 -13.49
N ASP A 27 -7.24 -2.76 -12.40
CA ASP A 27 -7.71 -3.21 -11.09
C ASP A 27 -8.10 -2.01 -10.19
N LEU A 28 -7.91 -0.76 -10.67
CA LEU A 28 -8.22 0.47 -9.94
C LEU A 28 -9.58 1.02 -10.37
N HIS A 29 -10.48 1.21 -9.41
CA HIS A 29 -11.82 1.71 -9.67
C HIS A 29 -12.10 2.99 -8.89
N PRO A 30 -12.74 3.99 -9.51
CA PRO A 30 -13.10 5.22 -8.82
C PRO A 30 -14.21 4.99 -7.79
N LEU A 31 -14.09 5.67 -6.65
CA LEU A 31 -15.14 5.79 -5.64
C LEU A 31 -15.68 7.22 -5.62
N ALA A 32 -16.89 7.41 -5.10
CA ALA A 32 -17.44 8.76 -4.89
C ALA A 32 -16.48 9.61 -4.04
N GLY A 33 -16.31 10.89 -4.38
CA GLY A 33 -15.44 11.79 -3.63
C GLY A 33 -13.96 11.79 -4.06
N GLY A 34 -13.61 11.10 -5.15
CA GLY A 34 -12.24 11.11 -5.70
C GLY A 34 -11.28 10.10 -5.05
N GLU A 35 -11.79 9.25 -4.17
CA GLU A 35 -11.06 8.10 -3.64
C GLU A 35 -11.02 6.97 -4.68
N ARG A 36 -10.11 6.00 -4.49
CA ARG A 36 -9.97 4.82 -5.35
C ARG A 36 -10.11 3.56 -4.51
N VAL A 37 -10.69 2.52 -5.10
CA VAL A 37 -10.66 1.16 -4.56
C VAL A 37 -9.83 0.27 -5.48
N LEU A 38 -9.22 -0.75 -4.90
CA LEU A 38 -8.47 -1.78 -5.61
C LEU A 38 -9.29 -3.07 -5.63
N GLU A 39 -9.54 -3.63 -6.81
CA GLU A 39 -10.14 -4.96 -6.93
C GLU A 39 -9.06 -6.05 -6.77
N VAL A 40 -9.24 -6.93 -5.80
CA VAL A 40 -8.36 -8.07 -5.56
C VAL A 40 -9.20 -9.33 -5.46
N ARG A 41 -9.10 -10.19 -6.47
CA ARG A 41 -9.80 -11.49 -6.53
C ARG A 41 -11.32 -11.36 -6.31
N GLY A 42 -11.93 -10.35 -6.93
CA GLY A 42 -13.37 -10.07 -6.85
C GLY A 42 -13.80 -9.25 -5.62
N GLU A 43 -12.86 -8.77 -4.81
CA GLU A 43 -13.16 -7.91 -3.67
C GLU A 43 -12.60 -6.50 -3.82
N TYR A 44 -13.41 -5.49 -3.53
CA TYR A 44 -12.99 -4.09 -3.56
C TYR A 44 -12.44 -3.66 -2.21
N LEU A 45 -11.14 -3.35 -2.20
CA LEU A 45 -10.44 -2.88 -1.02
C LEU A 45 -10.26 -1.36 -1.09
N PRO A 46 -10.60 -0.60 -0.03
CA PRO A 46 -10.29 0.82 0.02
C PRO A 46 -8.78 1.03 -0.02
N ILE A 47 -8.33 1.94 -0.89
CA ILE A 47 -6.92 2.32 -0.96
C ILE A 47 -6.66 3.40 0.08
N VAL A 48 -5.76 3.11 1.03
CA VAL A 48 -5.27 4.07 2.00
C VAL A 48 -3.90 4.53 1.54
N GLU A 49 -3.79 5.80 1.18
CA GLU A 49 -2.54 6.38 0.71
C GLU A 49 -1.71 6.85 1.91
N LEU A 50 -0.64 6.13 2.25
CA LEU A 50 0.12 6.36 3.48
C LEU A 50 0.72 7.78 3.51
N TRP A 51 1.11 8.32 2.35
CA TRP A 51 1.58 9.68 2.21
C TRP A 51 0.53 10.73 2.57
N LYS A 52 -0.76 10.51 2.28
CA LYS A 52 -1.84 11.43 2.67
C LYS A 52 -2.06 11.40 4.18
N VAL A 53 -2.06 10.21 4.77
CA VAL A 53 -2.31 10.03 6.21
C VAL A 53 -1.24 10.73 7.06
N PHE A 54 0.03 10.62 6.66
CA PHE A 54 1.17 11.21 7.38
C PHE A 54 1.66 12.54 6.80
N ASN A 55 0.97 13.08 5.79
CA ASN A 55 1.34 14.32 5.09
C ASN A 55 2.81 14.33 4.60
N VAL A 56 3.23 13.24 3.96
CA VAL A 56 4.59 13.07 3.42
C VAL A 56 4.66 13.65 2.01
N ALA A 57 5.55 14.61 1.79
CA ALA A 57 5.81 15.19 0.48
C ALA A 57 6.74 14.30 -0.36
N GLY A 58 6.63 14.41 -1.69
CA GLY A 58 7.52 13.71 -2.63
C GLY A 58 7.26 12.21 -2.80
N ALA A 59 6.20 11.68 -2.18
CA ALA A 59 5.78 10.29 -2.35
C ALA A 59 5.21 10.03 -3.75
N LYS A 60 5.20 8.76 -4.17
CA LYS A 60 4.51 8.38 -5.40
C LYS A 60 2.99 8.45 -5.18
N THR A 61 2.33 9.33 -5.91
CA THR A 61 0.87 9.54 -5.79
C THR A 61 0.06 8.64 -6.73
N GLU A 62 0.68 8.13 -7.79
CA GLU A 62 0.05 7.17 -8.68
C GLU A 62 0.18 5.74 -8.14
N ALA A 63 -0.96 5.09 -7.91
CA ALA A 63 -1.02 3.77 -7.30
C ALA A 63 -0.25 2.71 -8.12
N THR A 64 -0.23 2.84 -9.45
CA THR A 64 0.49 1.95 -10.37
C THR A 64 2.02 2.10 -10.31
N GLN A 65 2.54 3.18 -9.70
CA GLN A 65 3.98 3.40 -9.52
C GLN A 65 4.49 2.92 -8.15
N GLY A 66 3.57 2.67 -7.21
CA GLY A 66 3.86 2.19 -5.85
C GLY A 66 3.61 0.68 -5.68
N ILE A 67 3.66 0.26 -4.42
CA ILE A 67 3.27 -1.07 -3.97
C ILE A 67 2.06 -0.92 -3.05
N VAL A 68 1.05 -1.76 -3.22
CA VAL A 68 -0.02 -1.90 -2.24
C VAL A 68 0.30 -3.06 -1.32
N VAL A 69 0.23 -2.81 -0.02
CA VAL A 69 0.27 -3.84 1.02
C VAL A 69 -1.16 -4.10 1.47
N ILE A 70 -1.62 -5.33 1.29
CA ILE A 70 -2.94 -5.75 1.74
C ILE A 70 -2.85 -6.09 3.22
N LEU A 71 -3.59 -5.34 4.03
CA LEU A 71 -3.64 -5.47 5.48
C LEU A 71 -5.01 -5.99 5.92
N GLN A 72 -5.04 -6.82 6.97
CA GLN A 72 -6.26 -7.21 7.68
C GLN A 72 -6.22 -6.73 9.13
N SER A 73 -7.24 -5.99 9.55
CA SER A 73 -7.41 -5.54 10.94
C SER A 73 -8.89 -5.37 11.26
N GLY A 74 -9.31 -5.83 12.45
CA GLY A 74 -10.70 -5.70 12.90
C GLY A 74 -11.73 -6.32 11.95
N GLY A 75 -11.38 -7.43 11.28
CA GLY A 75 -12.25 -8.12 10.31
C GLY A 75 -12.40 -7.40 8.96
N ARG A 76 -11.67 -6.30 8.72
CA ARG A 76 -11.69 -5.54 7.47
C ARG A 76 -10.33 -5.62 6.77
N ARG A 77 -10.37 -5.56 5.44
CA ARG A 77 -9.17 -5.50 4.60
C ARG A 77 -8.98 -4.12 3.99
N TYR A 78 -7.72 -3.72 3.85
CA TYR A 78 -7.32 -2.43 3.34
C TYR A 78 -6.15 -2.59 2.38
N ALA A 79 -6.10 -1.76 1.34
CA ALA A 79 -4.99 -1.66 0.41
C ALA A 79 -4.13 -0.45 0.81
N LEU A 80 -3.03 -0.65 1.53
CA LEU A 80 -2.15 0.44 1.93
C LEU A 80 -1.15 0.74 0.82
N LEU A 81 -1.25 1.90 0.18
CA LEU A 81 -0.30 2.35 -0.85
C LEU A 81 0.98 2.91 -0.20
N VAL A 82 2.11 2.33 -0.60
CA VAL A 82 3.47 2.72 -0.21
C VAL A 82 4.36 2.81 -1.44
N ASP A 83 5.53 3.43 -1.35
CA ASP A 83 6.41 3.55 -2.51
C ASP A 83 7.16 2.25 -2.79
N GLN A 84 7.65 1.60 -1.73
CA GLN A 84 8.47 0.39 -1.79
C GLN A 84 8.38 -0.43 -0.49
N LEU A 85 8.61 -1.74 -0.60
CA LEU A 85 8.89 -2.61 0.55
C LEU A 85 10.39 -2.56 0.86
N ILE A 86 10.75 -2.47 2.13
CA ILE A 86 12.15 -2.58 2.56
C ILE A 86 12.36 -4.02 3.02
N GLY A 87 12.93 -4.83 2.15
CA GLY A 87 13.39 -6.17 2.51
C GLY A 87 14.69 -6.10 3.31
N SER A 88 14.80 -6.91 4.36
CA SER A 88 16.13 -7.34 4.83
C SER A 88 16.64 -8.38 3.84
N THR A 89 17.36 -7.96 2.81
CA THR A 89 18.40 -8.84 2.26
C THR A 89 19.50 -8.87 3.32
N PRO A 90 19.81 -10.00 3.98
CA PRO A 90 21.08 -10.08 4.66
C PRO A 90 22.13 -9.90 3.56
N GLY A 91 22.95 -8.85 3.68
CA GLY A 91 24.11 -8.71 2.83
C GLY A 91 24.91 -9.99 2.91
N CYS A 92 25.10 -10.65 1.78
CA CYS A 92 26.12 -11.69 1.65
C CYS A 92 27.45 -11.03 1.99
N GLY A 93 28.03 -11.44 3.12
CA GLY A 93 29.41 -11.17 3.52
C GLY A 93 30.14 -12.49 3.68
#